data_AF-A0A0B2VWD2-F1
#
_entry.id   AF-A0A0B2VWD2-F1
#
_cell.length_a   1.000
_cell.length_b   1.000
_cell.length_c   1.000
_cell.angle_alpha   90.00
_cell.angle_beta   90.00
_cell.angle_gamma   90.00
#
_symmetry.space_group_name_H-M   'P 1'
#
loop_
_entity.id
_entity.type
_entity.pdbx_description
1 polymer ?
#
loop_
_entity_poly.entity_id
_entity_poly.type
_entity_poly.pdbx_seq_one_letter_code
_entity_poly.pdbx_strand_id
1 'polypeptide(L)'
;MLRTIYKPNCRSCAFIEIFFCCLIGPGLAIRIICAEQPYICDLDLFVATQQNLSLIANLAHCDEESEEYLAVAQSLSTAELRALCDHDYEIATTLLPIQTVGVQGDCRSYSYVAALSTSERPIPWTTLERLARVIPRLLHNINRVVYVIGEAVEFPVSDITRTYLNDFNIAHLQWADRLANEVLNGLDEDQRRDPALEVCVNRIQQMPVVMVPIHFDRDPMERKVSTLRSYVLRPFITNDFMTGVAALPGRDIPEKSILEMARRIRARVPLTSRVMIDLTAKPPGTTEWE
;
A
#
# COMPACT_ATOMS: atom_id res chain seq x y z
N MET A 1 2.91 9.92 -36.77
CA MET A 1 1.64 10.67 -36.76
C MET A 1 1.21 11.18 -35.38
N LEU A 2 1.61 10.53 -34.26
CA LEU A 2 1.22 10.95 -32.89
C LEU A 2 2.18 11.92 -32.17
N ARG A 3 3.32 12.30 -32.77
CA ARG A 3 4.36 13.11 -32.10
C ARG A 3 3.94 14.54 -31.74
N THR A 4 2.89 15.06 -32.36
CA THR A 4 2.41 16.44 -32.19
C THR A 4 1.14 16.55 -31.34
N ILE A 5 0.63 15.43 -30.82
CA ILE A 5 -0.65 15.39 -30.11
C ILE A 5 -0.38 15.26 -28.61
N TYR A 6 -0.77 16.27 -27.84
CA TYR A 6 -0.74 16.23 -26.37
C TYR A 6 -1.72 15.15 -25.86
N LYS A 7 -1.34 14.45 -24.78
CA LYS A 7 -2.11 13.33 -24.18
C LYS A 7 -3.65 13.51 -24.13
N PRO A 8 -4.21 14.67 -23.71
CA PRO A 8 -5.66 14.87 -23.75
C PRO A 8 -6.25 14.84 -25.16
N ASN A 9 -5.53 15.33 -26.17
CA ASN A 9 -5.98 15.34 -27.57
C ASN A 9 -5.84 13.97 -28.25
N CYS A 10 -5.01 13.06 -27.73
CA CYS A 10 -4.98 11.67 -28.18
C CYS A 10 -6.29 10.94 -27.83
N ARG A 11 -6.95 11.31 -26.71
CA ARG A 11 -8.26 10.75 -26.32
C ARG A 11 -9.36 11.19 -27.29
N SER A 12 -9.30 12.42 -27.77
CA SER A 12 -10.29 12.99 -28.71
C SER A 12 -10.12 12.48 -30.15
N CYS A 13 -8.91 12.08 -30.55
CA CYS A 13 -8.64 11.54 -31.88
C CYS A 13 -8.99 10.05 -32.04
N ALA A 14 -9.23 9.33 -30.94
CA ALA A 14 -9.69 7.95 -31.00
C ALA A 14 -11.22 7.93 -31.15
N PHE A 15 -11.71 7.67 -32.38
CA PHE A 15 -13.14 7.42 -32.68
C PHE A 15 -13.70 6.12 -32.05
N ILE A 16 -12.93 5.50 -31.15
CA ILE A 16 -13.26 4.29 -30.39
C ILE A 16 -12.90 4.63 -28.95
N GLU A 17 -13.87 4.63 -28.04
CA GLU A 17 -13.65 4.81 -26.60
C GLU A 17 -12.78 3.67 -26.05
N ILE A 18 -11.46 3.84 -26.14
CA ILE A 18 -10.49 2.94 -25.50
C ILE A 18 -9.78 3.75 -24.41
N PHE A 19 -10.32 3.68 -23.19
CA PHE A 19 -9.65 4.19 -22.00
C PHE A 19 -8.55 3.20 -21.59
N PHE A 20 -7.32 3.43 -22.06
CA PHE A 20 -6.15 2.75 -21.52
C PHE A 20 -5.68 3.46 -20.24
N CYS A 21 -5.81 2.78 -19.09
CA CYS A 21 -4.89 2.98 -17.98
C CYS A 21 -3.47 2.74 -18.53
N CYS A 22 -2.53 3.67 -18.33
CA CYS A 22 -1.16 3.52 -18.88
C CYS A 22 -0.54 2.21 -18.38
N LEU A 23 -0.42 1.20 -19.24
CA LEU A 23 0.32 -0.02 -18.97
C LEU A 23 1.79 0.22 -19.36
N ILE A 24 2.71 0.00 -18.43
CA ILE A 24 4.15 0.18 -18.64
C ILE A 24 4.72 -1.08 -19.32
N GLY A 25 5.76 -0.93 -20.15
CA GLY A 25 6.36 -1.99 -20.99
C GLY A 25 6.59 -3.38 -20.36
N PRO A 26 7.16 -3.53 -19.14
CA PRO A 26 7.38 -4.83 -18.53
C PRO A 26 6.10 -5.45 -17.92
N GLY A 27 4.96 -4.75 -17.98
CA GLY A 27 3.65 -5.26 -17.59
C GLY A 27 3.60 -5.69 -16.13
N LEU A 28 3.21 -6.94 -15.90
CA LEU A 28 3.01 -7.50 -14.55
C LEU A 28 4.31 -7.94 -13.86
N ALA A 29 5.43 -8.04 -14.58
CA ALA A 29 6.69 -8.51 -14.01
C ALA A 29 7.17 -7.61 -12.86
N ILE A 30 6.93 -6.30 -12.98
CA ILE A 30 7.30 -5.28 -11.99
C ILE A 30 6.28 -5.12 -10.85
N ARG A 31 5.23 -5.95 -10.85
CA ARG A 31 4.15 -5.97 -9.86
C ARG A 31 4.16 -7.23 -9.00
N ILE A 32 5.20 -8.06 -9.14
CA ILE A 32 5.42 -9.23 -8.28
C ILE A 32 6.75 -9.03 -7.58
N ILE A 33 6.70 -8.77 -6.27
CA ILE A 33 7.91 -8.70 -5.46
C ILE A 33 8.47 -10.11 -5.32
N CYS A 34 9.54 -10.37 -6.06
CA CYS A 34 10.23 -11.64 -6.05
C CYS A 34 11.28 -11.65 -4.93
N ALA A 35 11.24 -12.66 -4.08
CA ALA A 35 12.19 -12.79 -2.99
C ALA A 35 12.35 -14.26 -2.56
N GLU A 36 13.59 -14.63 -2.26
CA GLU A 36 13.96 -15.98 -1.78
C GLU A 36 14.25 -16.00 -0.28
N GLN A 37 14.74 -14.88 0.26
CA GLN A 37 15.06 -14.68 1.68
C GLN A 37 14.44 -13.36 2.16
N PRO A 38 14.08 -13.26 3.45
CA PRO A 38 13.59 -12.01 4.02
C PRO A 38 14.68 -10.96 3.92
N TYR A 39 14.31 -9.74 3.53
CA TYR A 39 15.25 -8.63 3.51
C TYR A 39 15.42 -8.11 4.94
N ILE A 40 16.50 -8.51 5.60
CA ILE A 40 16.93 -8.04 6.92
C ILE A 40 18.45 -7.92 6.85
N CYS A 41 18.95 -6.71 6.57
CA CYS A 41 20.40 -6.48 6.47
C CYS A 41 21.10 -6.50 7.83
N ASP A 42 20.45 -5.89 8.82
CA ASP A 42 20.92 -5.76 10.18
C ASP A 42 19.71 -5.94 11.09
N LEU A 43 19.78 -6.97 11.95
CA LEU A 43 18.69 -7.33 12.84
C LEU A 43 18.45 -6.24 13.89
N ASP A 44 19.51 -5.65 14.42
CA ASP A 44 19.41 -4.62 15.46
C ASP A 44 18.77 -3.36 14.88
N LEU A 45 19.20 -2.97 13.66
CA LEU A 45 18.56 -1.86 12.95
C LEU A 45 17.11 -2.14 12.60
N PHE A 46 16.78 -3.37 12.19
CA PHE A 46 15.41 -3.76 11.86
C PHE A 46 14.49 -3.68 13.08
N VAL A 47 14.94 -4.21 14.23
CA VAL A 47 14.19 -4.14 15.49
C VAL A 47 14.06 -2.70 15.99
N ALA A 48 15.14 -1.91 15.95
CA ALA A 48 15.09 -0.49 16.32
C ALA A 48 14.12 0.30 15.40
N THR A 49 14.11 0.00 14.10
CA THR A 49 13.18 0.64 13.15
C THR A 49 11.74 0.27 13.46
N GLN A 50 11.46 -1.00 13.78
CA GLN A 50 10.14 -1.45 14.21
C GLN A 50 9.69 -0.75 15.50
N GLN A 51 10.57 -0.59 16.48
CA GLN A 51 10.26 0.12 17.74
C GLN A 51 9.95 1.60 17.47
N ASN A 52 10.79 2.28 16.70
CA ASN A 52 10.58 3.68 16.33
C ASN A 52 9.29 3.87 15.51
N LEU A 53 8.98 2.92 14.62
CA LEU A 53 7.73 2.92 13.86
C LEU A 53 6.51 2.82 14.79
N SER A 54 6.57 1.93 15.77
CA SER A 54 5.50 1.74 16.76
C SER A 54 5.32 2.99 17.64
N LEU A 55 6.42 3.63 18.04
CA LEU A 55 6.43 4.89 18.78
C LEU A 55 5.76 6.00 17.97
N ILE A 56 6.16 6.20 16.71
CA ILE A 56 5.61 7.25 15.84
C ILE A 56 4.11 7.06 15.59
N ALA A 57 3.65 5.81 15.44
CA ALA A 57 2.25 5.51 15.17
C ALA A 57 1.34 5.67 16.40
N ASN A 58 1.88 5.55 17.61
CA ASN A 58 1.12 5.59 18.86
C ASN A 58 1.60 6.70 19.80
N LEU A 59 2.06 7.83 19.24
CA LEU A 59 2.51 9.00 20.02
C LEU A 59 1.47 9.47 21.04
N ALA A 60 0.17 9.31 20.74
CA ALA A 60 -0.92 9.65 21.65
C ALA A 60 -0.89 8.86 22.98
N HIS A 61 -0.31 7.67 22.97
CA HIS A 61 -0.26 6.75 24.11
C HIS A 61 1.11 6.72 24.80
N CYS A 62 2.07 7.49 24.28
CA CYS A 62 3.42 7.55 24.81
C CYS A 62 3.53 8.58 25.94
N ASP A 63 4.49 8.36 26.84
CA ASP A 63 4.81 9.32 27.88
C ASP A 63 5.48 10.57 27.26
N GLU A 64 4.86 11.73 27.46
CA GLU A 64 5.33 13.02 26.94
C GLU A 64 6.71 13.41 27.50
N GLU A 65 7.11 12.85 28.64
CA GLU A 65 8.39 13.12 29.28
C GLU A 65 9.54 12.23 28.76
N SER A 66 9.23 11.21 27.95
CA SER A 66 10.25 10.29 27.42
C SER A 66 11.17 10.98 26.41
N GLU A 67 12.48 10.69 26.47
CA GLU A 67 13.47 11.25 25.54
C GLU A 67 13.14 10.91 24.08
N GLU A 68 12.62 9.71 23.85
CA GLU A 68 12.22 9.20 22.54
C GLU A 68 11.03 10.00 21.96
N TYR A 69 10.00 10.26 22.78
CA TYR A 69 8.88 11.11 22.39
C TYR A 69 9.34 12.52 22.07
N LEU A 70 10.17 13.12 22.92
CA LEU A 70 10.69 14.48 22.73
C LEU A 70 11.52 14.60 21.44
N ALA A 71 12.34 13.60 21.13
CA ALA A 71 13.13 13.56 19.90
C ALA A 71 12.24 13.55 18.65
N VAL A 72 11.19 12.71 18.64
CA VAL A 72 10.22 12.67 17.55
C VAL A 72 9.42 13.97 17.50
N ALA A 73 8.94 14.47 18.63
CA ALA A 73 8.14 15.68 18.73
C ALA A 73 8.86 16.93 18.19
N GLN A 74 10.17 17.06 18.46
CA GLN A 74 11.00 18.15 17.94
C GLN A 74 11.11 18.15 16.41
N SER A 75 11.00 16.98 15.78
CA SER A 75 11.06 16.83 14.32
C SER A 75 9.70 17.08 13.63
N LEU A 76 8.63 17.26 14.41
CA LEU A 76 7.28 17.49 13.93
C LEU A 76 6.85 18.94 14.13
N SER A 77 5.99 19.43 13.24
CA SER A 77 5.31 20.70 13.49
C SER A 77 4.25 20.55 14.57
N THR A 78 3.93 21.63 15.30
CA THR A 78 2.90 21.61 16.35
C THR A 78 1.53 21.16 15.84
N ALA A 79 1.21 21.46 14.58
CA ALA A 79 -0.03 21.02 13.95
C ALA A 79 -0.02 19.51 13.65
N GLU A 80 1.09 18.97 13.14
CA GLU A 80 1.26 17.53 12.91
C GLU A 80 1.23 16.75 14.21
N LEU A 81 1.94 17.22 15.24
CA LEU A 81 1.97 16.56 16.55
C LEU A 81 0.57 16.48 17.16
N ARG A 82 -0.17 17.60 17.22
CA ARG A 82 -1.55 17.59 17.70
C ARG A 82 -2.42 16.63 16.89
N ALA A 83 -2.26 16.65 15.57
CA ALA A 83 -3.01 15.80 14.66
C ALA A 83 -2.72 14.29 14.81
N LEU A 84 -1.53 13.93 15.28
CA LEU A 84 -1.14 12.54 15.58
C LEU A 84 -1.50 12.15 17.01
N CYS A 85 -1.58 13.08 17.95
CA CYS A 85 -2.03 12.81 19.32
C CYS A 85 -3.55 12.86 19.49
N ASP A 86 -4.30 13.32 18.48
CA ASP A 86 -5.77 13.46 18.50
C ASP A 86 -6.49 12.13 18.19
N HIS A 87 -6.08 11.04 18.86
CA HIS A 87 -6.78 9.75 18.80
C HIS A 87 -6.54 8.87 20.03
N ASP A 88 -7.56 8.09 20.42
CA ASP A 88 -7.50 7.20 21.59
C ASP A 88 -7.27 5.72 21.24
N TYR A 89 -7.28 5.35 19.95
CA TYR A 89 -7.12 3.96 19.49
C TYR A 89 -5.66 3.61 19.17
N GLU A 90 -5.32 2.34 19.34
CA GLU A 90 -4.00 1.80 19.00
C GLU A 90 -3.88 1.47 17.51
N ILE A 91 -2.70 1.75 16.95
CA ILE A 91 -2.32 1.41 15.58
C ILE A 91 -1.18 0.39 15.67
N ALA A 92 -1.49 -0.86 15.34
CA ALA A 92 -0.50 -1.91 15.24
C ALA A 92 0.37 -1.69 14.00
N THR A 93 1.68 -1.74 14.20
CA THR A 93 2.67 -1.50 13.15
C THR A 93 3.49 -2.76 12.88
N THR A 94 3.83 -3.01 11.63
CA THR A 94 4.69 -4.12 11.23
C THR A 94 5.60 -3.70 10.08
N LEU A 95 6.90 -3.71 10.32
CA LEU A 95 7.92 -3.53 9.30
C LEU A 95 8.00 -4.80 8.47
N LEU A 96 7.75 -4.69 7.17
CA LEU A 96 7.76 -5.84 6.28
C LEU A 96 9.18 -6.13 5.80
N PRO A 97 9.65 -7.39 5.86
CA PRO A 97 11.00 -7.79 5.45
C PRO A 97 11.11 -7.93 3.92
N ILE A 98 10.70 -6.89 3.20
CA ILE A 98 10.77 -6.77 1.73
C ILE A 98 11.30 -5.39 1.36
N GLN A 99 11.87 -5.30 0.16
CA GLN A 99 12.28 -4.02 -0.43
C GLN A 99 11.24 -3.53 -1.42
N THR A 100 11.15 -2.21 -1.54
CA THR A 100 10.41 -1.56 -2.61
C THR A 100 11.18 -0.36 -3.13
N VAL A 101 11.07 -0.12 -4.43
CA VAL A 101 11.60 1.09 -5.05
C VAL A 101 10.90 2.36 -4.54
N GLY A 102 11.73 3.35 -4.21
CA GLY A 102 11.35 4.72 -3.86
C GLY A 102 12.24 5.73 -4.59
N VAL A 103 11.92 7.01 -4.43
CA VAL A 103 12.73 8.13 -4.90
C VAL A 103 12.94 9.09 -3.75
N GLN A 104 14.19 9.29 -3.37
CA GLN A 104 14.61 10.24 -2.35
C GLN A 104 15.63 11.20 -2.97
N GLY A 105 15.25 12.47 -3.09
CA GLY A 105 16.01 13.45 -3.88
C GLY A 105 16.06 13.04 -5.35
N ASP A 106 17.27 13.00 -5.91
CA ASP A 106 17.50 12.67 -7.33
C ASP A 106 17.80 11.18 -7.56
N CYS A 107 17.92 10.39 -6.50
CA CYS A 107 18.31 8.99 -6.57
C CYS A 107 17.14 8.04 -6.31
N ARG A 108 17.18 6.89 -6.99
CA ARG A 108 16.32 5.75 -6.65
C ARG A 108 16.85 5.08 -5.40
N SER A 109 15.97 4.78 -4.46
CA SER A 109 16.28 4.04 -3.22
C SER A 109 15.50 2.74 -3.18
N TYR A 110 16.05 1.70 -2.55
CA TYR A 110 15.33 0.48 -2.20
C TYR A 110 15.34 0.34 -0.68
N SER A 111 14.16 0.32 -0.08
CA SER A 111 14.02 0.35 1.37
C SER A 111 12.75 -0.35 1.83
N TYR A 112 12.55 -0.40 3.15
CA TYR A 112 11.49 -1.16 3.78
C TYR A 112 10.09 -0.60 3.50
N VAL A 113 9.09 -1.43 3.80
CA VAL A 113 7.67 -1.08 3.79
C VAL A 113 7.15 -1.15 5.22
N ALA A 114 6.52 -0.08 5.70
CA ALA A 114 5.77 -0.09 6.95
C ALA A 114 4.32 -0.47 6.70
N ALA A 115 3.82 -1.48 7.40
CA ALA A 115 2.42 -1.85 7.41
C ALA A 115 1.75 -1.35 8.69
N LEU A 116 0.64 -0.62 8.54
CA LEU A 116 -0.21 -0.13 9.61
C LEU A 116 -1.50 -0.95 9.63
N SER A 117 -2.03 -1.24 10.81
CA SER A 117 -3.30 -1.94 10.97
C SER A 117 -4.01 -1.43 12.23
N THR A 118 -5.34 -1.44 12.20
CA THR A 118 -6.14 -1.05 13.37
C THR A 118 -7.48 -1.78 13.36
N SER A 119 -7.96 -2.08 14.56
CA SER A 119 -9.29 -2.66 14.78
C SER A 119 -10.40 -1.60 14.82
N GLU A 120 -10.06 -0.31 14.85
CA GLU A 120 -11.01 0.80 14.93
C GLU A 120 -11.90 0.92 13.68
N ARG A 121 -13.20 1.24 13.87
CA ARG A 121 -14.18 1.40 12.79
C ARG A 121 -15.12 2.59 13.05
N PRO A 122 -15.33 3.50 12.08
CA PRO A 122 -14.82 3.51 10.71
C PRO A 122 -13.30 3.68 10.64
N ILE A 123 -12.67 3.23 9.55
CA ILE A 123 -11.21 3.24 9.42
C ILE A 123 -10.71 4.70 9.39
N PRO A 124 -9.74 5.09 10.23
CA PRO A 124 -9.29 6.48 10.34
C PRO A 124 -8.32 6.87 9.20
N TRP A 125 -8.85 6.99 7.97
CA TRP A 125 -8.05 7.28 6.78
C TRP A 125 -7.24 8.58 6.87
N THR A 126 -7.78 9.61 7.53
CA THR A 126 -7.10 10.91 7.70
C THR A 126 -5.84 10.77 8.56
N THR A 127 -5.91 10.01 9.66
CA THR A 127 -4.75 9.74 10.53
C THR A 127 -3.72 8.89 9.81
N LEU A 128 -4.17 7.85 9.11
CA LEU A 128 -3.30 6.97 8.32
C LEU A 128 -2.58 7.72 7.18
N GLU A 129 -3.26 8.66 6.51
CA GLU A 129 -2.63 9.55 5.50
C GLU A 129 -1.52 10.39 6.12
N ARG A 130 -1.77 10.98 7.30
CA ARG A 130 -0.78 11.81 8.01
C ARG A 130 0.44 10.97 8.40
N LEU A 131 0.23 9.79 8.97
CA LEU A 131 1.29 8.84 9.28
C LEU A 131 2.07 8.43 8.04
N ALA A 132 1.40 8.16 6.92
CA ALA A 132 2.05 7.81 5.65
C ALA A 132 2.97 8.90 5.09
N ARG A 133 2.74 10.18 5.45
CA ARG A 133 3.61 11.31 5.10
C ARG A 133 4.74 11.51 6.11
N VAL A 134 4.46 11.32 7.39
CA VAL A 134 5.41 11.56 8.49
C VAL A 134 6.44 10.44 8.59
N ILE A 135 6.02 9.18 8.55
CA ILE A 135 6.90 8.01 8.78
C ILE A 135 8.13 8.03 7.85
N PRO A 136 8.01 8.14 6.51
CA PRO A 136 9.18 8.14 5.64
C PRO A 136 10.08 9.39 5.78
N ARG A 137 9.54 10.48 6.34
CA ARG A 137 10.30 11.72 6.60
C ARG A 137 11.20 11.55 7.83
N LEU A 138 10.74 10.79 8.82
CA LEU A 138 11.49 10.52 10.05
C LEU A 138 12.39 9.28 9.91
N LEU A 139 11.89 8.25 9.24
CA LEU A 139 12.54 6.97 9.03
C LEU A 139 12.89 6.83 7.54
N HIS A 140 14.06 7.34 7.15
CA HIS A 140 14.52 7.33 5.75
C HIS A 140 14.76 5.93 5.17
N ASN A 141 14.82 4.91 6.03
CA ASN A 141 14.89 3.50 5.65
C ASN A 141 13.50 2.90 5.34
N ILE A 142 12.42 3.70 5.32
CA ILE A 142 11.08 3.28 4.93
C ILE A 142 10.66 4.07 3.69
N ASN A 143 10.47 3.35 2.58
CA ASN A 143 10.06 3.97 1.32
C ASN A 143 8.54 4.07 1.19
N ARG A 144 7.80 3.17 1.86
CA ARG A 144 6.34 3.09 1.72
C ARG A 144 5.65 2.79 3.03
N VAL A 145 4.43 3.29 3.14
CA VAL A 145 3.50 3.02 4.22
C VAL A 145 2.20 2.47 3.62
N VAL A 146 1.80 1.30 4.08
CA VAL A 146 0.57 0.63 3.66
C VAL A 146 -0.36 0.42 4.83
N TYR A 147 -1.65 0.35 4.55
CA TYR A 147 -2.65 -0.09 5.52
C TYR A 147 -3.11 -1.51 5.19
N VAL A 148 -3.09 -2.39 6.20
CA VAL A 148 -3.52 -3.77 6.11
C VAL A 148 -5.01 -3.84 6.39
N ILE A 149 -5.80 -4.27 5.41
CA ILE A 149 -7.25 -4.35 5.53
C ILE A 149 -7.62 -5.59 6.36
N GLY A 150 -8.30 -5.37 7.47
CA GLY A 150 -8.71 -6.42 8.41
C GLY A 150 -8.59 -5.95 9.86
N GLU A 151 -8.53 -6.91 10.78
CA GLU A 151 -8.24 -6.67 12.19
C GLU A 151 -6.77 -6.22 12.38
N ALA A 152 -6.42 -5.70 13.54
CA ALA A 152 -5.03 -5.40 13.86
C ALA A 152 -4.14 -6.65 13.66
N VAL A 153 -2.95 -6.45 13.09
CA VAL A 153 -1.95 -7.52 12.94
C VAL A 153 -1.26 -7.70 14.28
N GLU A 154 -1.45 -8.86 14.91
CA GLU A 154 -0.91 -9.15 16.24
C GLU A 154 0.55 -9.61 16.21
N PHE A 155 0.93 -10.37 15.19
CA PHE A 155 2.25 -11.01 15.13
C PHE A 155 3.17 -10.34 14.10
N PRO A 156 4.45 -10.14 14.44
CA PRO A 156 5.43 -9.60 13.49
C PRO A 156 5.73 -10.61 12.39
N VAL A 157 6.08 -10.10 11.20
CA VAL A 157 6.48 -10.94 10.06
C VAL A 157 8.01 -10.94 9.97
N SER A 158 8.64 -12.09 10.25
CA SER A 158 10.11 -12.26 10.19
C SER A 158 10.58 -13.08 8.98
N ASP A 159 9.70 -13.85 8.35
CA ASP A 159 9.98 -14.68 7.18
C ASP A 159 9.01 -14.37 6.02
N ILE A 160 9.42 -14.75 4.82
CA ILE A 160 8.68 -14.49 3.59
C ILE A 160 8.33 -15.77 2.85
N THR A 161 7.27 -15.73 2.06
CA THR A 161 6.92 -16.82 1.13
C THR A 161 7.80 -16.70 -0.12
N ARG A 162 8.63 -17.71 -0.38
CA ARG A 162 9.47 -17.73 -1.59
C ARG A 162 8.64 -17.49 -2.84
N THR A 163 8.98 -16.44 -3.56
CA THR A 163 8.18 -15.95 -4.70
C THR A 163 9.12 -15.60 -5.84
N TYR A 164 8.84 -16.20 -7.00
CA TYR A 164 9.57 -15.99 -8.24
C TYR A 164 8.58 -15.61 -9.33
N LEU A 165 9.09 -15.04 -10.42
CA LEU A 165 8.31 -14.79 -11.61
C LEU A 165 8.05 -16.13 -12.32
N ASN A 166 6.85 -16.68 -12.13
CA ASN A 166 6.38 -17.90 -12.78
C ASN A 166 4.92 -17.75 -13.19
N ASP A 167 4.46 -18.62 -14.09
CA ASP A 167 3.11 -18.54 -14.65
C ASP A 167 2.02 -18.63 -13.57
N PHE A 168 2.28 -19.37 -12.49
CA PHE A 168 1.38 -19.50 -11.35
C PHE A 168 1.14 -18.17 -10.63
N ASN A 169 2.22 -17.48 -10.25
CA ASN A 169 2.14 -16.18 -9.58
C ASN A 169 1.59 -15.09 -10.51
N ILE A 170 1.96 -15.13 -11.80
CA ILE A 170 1.43 -14.23 -12.81
C ILE A 170 -0.09 -14.41 -12.96
N ALA A 171 -0.58 -15.64 -13.06
CA ALA A 171 -2.01 -15.93 -13.18
C ALA A 171 -2.80 -15.45 -11.95
N HIS A 172 -2.26 -15.67 -10.76
CA HIS A 172 -2.86 -15.17 -9.52
C HIS A 172 -2.89 -13.64 -9.46
N LEU A 173 -1.83 -12.97 -9.91
CA LEU A 173 -1.80 -11.51 -9.98
C LEU A 173 -2.78 -10.97 -11.02
N GLN A 174 -2.86 -11.58 -12.21
CA GLN A 174 -3.85 -11.24 -13.23
C GLN A 174 -5.28 -11.37 -12.71
N TRP A 175 -5.55 -12.41 -11.91
CA TRP A 175 -6.84 -12.59 -11.29
C TRP A 175 -7.13 -11.48 -10.27
N ALA A 176 -6.19 -11.16 -9.39
CA ALA A 176 -6.35 -10.08 -8.43
C ALA A 176 -6.57 -8.71 -9.11
N ASP A 177 -5.78 -8.41 -10.15
CA ASP A 177 -5.88 -7.18 -10.95
C ASP A 177 -7.23 -7.08 -11.66
N ARG A 178 -7.72 -8.18 -12.26
CA ARG A 178 -9.05 -8.25 -12.87
C ARG A 178 -10.16 -7.95 -11.85
N LEU A 179 -10.12 -8.57 -10.67
CA LEU A 179 -11.13 -8.35 -9.63
C LEU A 179 -11.13 -6.89 -9.14
N ALA A 180 -9.95 -6.29 -8.97
CA ALA A 180 -9.85 -4.87 -8.60
C ALA A 180 -10.46 -3.97 -9.69
N ASN A 181 -10.17 -4.25 -10.96
CA ASN A 181 -10.72 -3.50 -12.09
C ASN A 181 -12.24 -3.66 -12.24
N GLU A 182 -12.79 -4.83 -11.98
CA GLU A 182 -14.25 -5.07 -11.99
C GLU A 182 -14.94 -4.17 -10.94
N VAL A 183 -14.42 -4.12 -9.71
CA VAL A 183 -14.97 -3.26 -8.65
C VAL A 183 -14.78 -1.78 -8.98
N LEU A 184 -13.66 -1.38 -9.60
CA LEU A 184 -13.46 0.01 -10.05
C LEU A 184 -14.46 0.45 -11.12
N ASN A 185 -14.88 -0.47 -11.99
CA ASN A 185 -15.96 -0.27 -12.95
C ASN A 185 -17.36 -0.37 -12.32
N GLY A 186 -17.44 -0.60 -11.01
CA GLY A 186 -18.63 -0.88 -10.21
C GLY A 186 -19.46 -2.03 -10.77
N LEU A 187 -18.77 -3.10 -11.14
CA LEU A 187 -19.37 -4.37 -11.52
C LEU A 187 -19.52 -5.28 -10.30
N ASP A 188 -20.63 -5.99 -10.22
CA ASP A 188 -20.84 -7.08 -9.26
C ASP A 188 -20.04 -8.33 -9.66
N GLU A 189 -20.24 -9.43 -8.93
CA GLU A 189 -19.56 -10.70 -9.20
C GLU A 189 -20.07 -11.41 -10.48
N ASP A 190 -21.25 -11.03 -10.98
CA ASP A 190 -21.91 -11.55 -12.18
C ASP A 190 -21.66 -10.66 -13.41
N GLN A 191 -20.73 -9.70 -13.33
CA GLN A 191 -20.41 -8.72 -14.37
C GLN A 191 -21.56 -7.75 -14.71
N ARG A 192 -22.52 -7.58 -13.79
CA ARG A 192 -23.60 -6.61 -13.93
C ARG A 192 -23.28 -5.35 -13.12
N ARG A 193 -23.98 -4.27 -13.45
CA ARG A 193 -23.81 -3.00 -12.75
C ARG A 193 -24.34 -3.10 -11.31
N ASP A 194 -23.47 -2.92 -10.33
CA ASP A 194 -23.87 -2.84 -8.93
C ASP A 194 -24.27 -1.39 -8.59
N PRO A 195 -25.52 -1.09 -8.21
CA PRO A 195 -25.93 0.26 -7.82
C PRO A 195 -25.21 0.75 -6.56
N ALA A 196 -24.63 -0.17 -5.78
CA ALA A 196 -23.98 0.11 -4.52
C ALA A 196 -22.47 0.36 -4.65
N LEU A 197 -21.91 0.22 -5.87
CA LEU A 197 -20.51 0.50 -6.20
C LEU A 197 -20.43 1.64 -7.22
N GLU A 198 -19.72 2.69 -6.88
CA GLU A 198 -19.52 3.83 -7.78
C GLU A 198 -18.45 3.54 -8.85
N VAL A 199 -18.64 4.04 -10.09
CA VAL A 199 -17.59 3.98 -11.11
C VAL A 199 -16.44 4.92 -10.72
N CYS A 200 -15.30 4.34 -10.36
CA CYS A 200 -14.13 5.08 -9.89
C CYS A 200 -13.02 5.20 -10.95
N VAL A 201 -13.17 4.54 -12.11
CA VAL A 201 -12.15 4.51 -13.19
C VAL A 201 -11.75 5.91 -13.67
N ASN A 202 -12.69 6.85 -13.69
CA ASN A 202 -12.40 8.22 -14.16
C ASN A 202 -11.74 9.11 -13.10
N ARG A 203 -11.73 8.68 -11.84
CA ARG A 203 -11.16 9.45 -10.71
C ARG A 203 -9.69 9.14 -10.46
N ILE A 204 -9.24 7.95 -10.86
CA ILE A 204 -7.90 7.44 -10.58
C ILE A 204 -7.18 7.25 -11.91
N GLN A 205 -5.95 7.73 -12.02
CA GLN A 205 -5.18 7.59 -13.25
C GLN A 205 -4.62 6.17 -13.41
N GLN A 206 -4.20 5.54 -12.31
CA GLN A 206 -3.74 4.15 -12.29
C GLN A 206 -4.07 3.46 -10.96
N MET A 207 -4.42 2.18 -11.04
CA MET A 207 -4.54 1.28 -9.89
C MET A 207 -3.67 0.03 -10.11
N PRO A 208 -2.34 0.08 -9.88
CA PRO A 208 -1.55 -1.13 -9.83
C PRO A 208 -2.01 -2.03 -8.68
N VAL A 209 -2.17 -3.31 -8.98
CA VAL A 209 -2.24 -4.38 -7.97
C VAL A 209 -0.87 -5.05 -7.93
N VAL A 210 -0.32 -5.22 -6.73
CA VAL A 210 1.03 -5.77 -6.52
C VAL A 210 0.93 -7.01 -5.64
N MET A 211 1.58 -8.11 -6.04
CA MET A 211 1.74 -9.29 -5.22
C MET A 211 3.00 -9.16 -4.36
N VAL A 212 2.88 -9.39 -3.06
CA VAL A 212 4.00 -9.40 -2.12
C VAL A 212 4.14 -10.76 -1.40
N PRO A 213 5.37 -11.19 -1.10
CA PRO A 213 5.68 -12.49 -0.48
C PRO A 213 5.44 -12.51 1.03
N ILE A 214 4.36 -11.87 1.50
CA ILE A 214 4.07 -11.68 2.92
C ILE A 214 2.88 -12.54 3.35
N HIS A 215 3.07 -13.28 4.44
CA HIS A 215 2.05 -14.10 5.09
C HIS A 215 1.85 -13.63 6.53
N PHE A 216 0.76 -12.90 6.75
CA PHE A 216 0.32 -12.38 8.06
C PHE A 216 -0.38 -13.47 8.89
N ASP A 217 -0.72 -13.12 10.13
CA ASP A 217 -1.60 -13.91 11.03
C ASP A 217 -1.07 -15.31 11.37
N ARG A 218 0.25 -15.43 11.50
CA ARG A 218 0.89 -16.65 11.96
C ARG A 218 1.37 -16.46 13.39
N ASP A 219 0.83 -17.27 14.29
CA ASP A 219 1.34 -17.36 15.64
C ASP A 219 2.75 -17.99 15.60
N PRO A 220 3.79 -17.30 16.11
CA PRO A 220 5.14 -17.83 16.20
C PRO A 220 5.22 -19.17 16.95
N MET A 221 4.29 -19.44 17.88
CA MET A 221 4.25 -20.69 18.64
C MET A 221 3.85 -21.89 17.78
N GLU A 222 3.03 -21.69 16.76
CA GLU A 222 2.55 -22.76 15.87
C GLU A 222 3.60 -23.20 14.83
N ARG A 223 4.68 -22.42 14.66
CA ARG A 223 5.78 -22.69 13.69
C ARG A 223 5.29 -22.96 12.26
N LYS A 224 4.20 -22.31 11.85
CA LYS A 224 3.66 -22.40 10.49
C LYS A 224 4.62 -21.78 9.48
N VAL A 225 4.96 -22.52 8.44
CA VAL A 225 5.80 -22.04 7.35
C VAL A 225 5.04 -21.02 6.49
N SER A 226 5.75 -20.00 6.02
CA SER A 226 5.20 -19.00 5.10
C SER A 226 4.85 -19.61 3.73
N THR A 227 3.56 -19.75 3.43
CA THR A 227 3.05 -20.33 2.16
C THR A 227 2.11 -19.42 1.39
N LEU A 228 1.50 -18.42 2.05
CA LEU A 228 0.55 -17.50 1.47
C LEU A 228 1.23 -16.20 0.99
N ARG A 229 0.55 -15.46 0.12
CA ARG A 229 1.00 -14.17 -0.41
C ARG A 229 -0.05 -13.11 -0.12
N SER A 230 0.37 -11.86 -0.07
CA SER A 230 -0.54 -10.74 0.13
C SER A 230 -0.58 -9.84 -1.10
N TYR A 231 -1.63 -9.05 -1.24
CA TYR A 231 -1.80 -8.15 -2.37
C TYR A 231 -1.89 -6.70 -1.90
N VAL A 232 -1.26 -5.78 -2.63
CA VAL A 232 -1.32 -4.34 -2.36
C VAL A 232 -2.11 -3.68 -3.48
N LEU A 233 -3.14 -2.94 -3.10
CA LEU A 233 -3.87 -2.02 -3.98
C LEU A 233 -3.16 -0.67 -3.95
N ARG A 234 -2.71 -0.19 -5.10
CA ARG A 234 -2.04 1.10 -5.22
C ARG A 234 -2.92 2.05 -6.03
N PRO A 235 -3.88 2.76 -5.41
CA PRO A 235 -4.58 3.81 -6.12
C PRO A 235 -3.68 5.04 -6.25
N PHE A 236 -3.46 5.54 -7.47
CA PHE A 236 -2.60 6.71 -7.69
C PHE A 236 -3.31 7.81 -8.47
N ILE A 237 -3.22 9.02 -7.93
CA ILE A 237 -3.66 10.24 -8.59
C ILE A 237 -2.47 11.10 -8.98
N THR A 238 -2.37 11.42 -10.27
CA THR A 238 -1.29 12.25 -10.81
C THR A 238 -1.69 12.94 -12.10
N ASN A 239 -1.14 14.13 -12.34
CA ASN A 239 -1.32 14.87 -13.59
C ASN A 239 -0.19 14.62 -14.60
N ASP A 240 1.03 14.38 -14.11
CA ASP A 240 2.26 14.35 -14.92
C ASP A 240 3.15 13.12 -14.67
N PHE A 241 2.75 12.23 -13.75
CA PHE A 241 3.52 11.08 -13.26
C PHE A 241 4.86 11.43 -12.62
N MET A 242 5.19 12.70 -12.42
CA MET A 242 6.40 13.14 -11.71
C MET A 242 6.13 13.22 -10.21
N THR A 243 4.96 13.77 -9.85
CA THR A 243 4.45 13.79 -8.48
C THR A 243 3.06 13.18 -8.43
N GLY A 244 2.64 12.69 -7.28
CA GLY A 244 1.27 12.22 -7.15
C GLY A 244 0.92 11.80 -5.74
N VAL A 245 -0.37 11.70 -5.50
CA VAL A 245 -0.93 11.34 -4.19
C VAL A 245 -1.57 9.97 -4.27
N ALA A 246 -1.51 9.22 -3.17
CA ALA A 246 -2.35 8.04 -3.03
C ALA A 246 -3.81 8.48 -2.99
N ALA A 247 -4.68 7.82 -3.77
CA ALA A 247 -6.11 8.11 -3.69
C ALA A 247 -6.65 7.47 -2.41
N LEU A 248 -7.21 8.29 -1.54
CA LEU A 248 -7.62 7.81 -0.22
C LEU A 248 -9.05 7.29 -0.22
N PRO A 249 -9.30 6.19 0.51
CA PRO A 249 -10.66 5.76 0.76
C PRO A 249 -11.42 6.81 1.60
N GLY A 250 -12.69 7.03 1.29
CA GLY A 250 -13.53 8.04 1.92
C GLY A 250 -13.39 9.46 1.34
N ARG A 251 -12.26 9.79 0.69
CA ARG A 251 -12.06 11.09 0.02
C ARG A 251 -12.14 10.97 -1.50
N ASP A 252 -11.28 10.16 -2.10
CA ASP A 252 -11.10 10.08 -3.55
C ASP A 252 -11.80 8.84 -4.13
N ILE A 253 -11.82 7.75 -3.35
CA ILE A 253 -12.47 6.48 -3.66
C ILE A 253 -13.42 6.13 -2.52
N PRO A 254 -14.64 5.63 -2.75
CA PRO A 254 -15.49 5.13 -1.68
C PRO A 254 -14.80 4.01 -0.90
N GLU A 255 -14.79 4.07 0.44
CA GLU A 255 -14.23 3.03 1.31
C GLU A 255 -14.79 1.64 0.97
N LYS A 256 -16.10 1.58 0.74
CA LYS A 256 -16.81 0.38 0.34
C LYS A 256 -16.19 -0.30 -0.90
N SER A 257 -15.75 0.46 -1.90
CA SER A 257 -15.15 -0.10 -3.10
C SER A 257 -13.82 -0.79 -2.77
N ILE A 258 -12.98 -0.19 -1.92
CA ILE A 258 -11.70 -0.78 -1.51
C ILE A 258 -11.91 -2.03 -0.65
N LEU A 259 -12.85 -1.97 0.30
CA LEU A 259 -13.20 -3.13 1.12
C LEU A 259 -13.77 -4.28 0.27
N GLU A 260 -14.56 -3.97 -0.75
CA GLU A 260 -15.09 -4.96 -1.67
C GLU A 260 -14.00 -5.59 -2.55
N MET A 261 -13.03 -4.80 -3.04
CA MET A 261 -11.84 -5.34 -3.72
C MET A 261 -11.10 -6.31 -2.83
N ALA A 262 -10.80 -5.90 -1.58
CA ALA A 262 -10.10 -6.73 -0.62
C ALA A 262 -10.87 -8.03 -0.31
N ARG A 263 -12.19 -7.94 -0.13
CA ARG A 263 -13.07 -9.10 0.09
C ARG A 263 -13.01 -10.07 -1.08
N ARG A 264 -13.18 -9.59 -2.33
CA ARG A 264 -13.16 -10.43 -3.53
C ARG A 264 -11.81 -11.08 -3.76
N ILE A 265 -10.72 -10.33 -3.62
CA ILE A 265 -9.36 -10.88 -3.79
C ILE A 265 -9.12 -11.97 -2.76
N ARG A 266 -9.40 -11.71 -1.47
CA ARG A 266 -9.21 -12.69 -0.40
C ARG A 266 -10.08 -13.94 -0.57
N ALA A 267 -11.31 -13.78 -1.04
CA ALA A 267 -12.25 -14.89 -1.19
C ALA A 267 -12.00 -15.74 -2.45
N ARG A 268 -11.56 -15.13 -3.56
CA ARG A 268 -11.49 -15.80 -4.87
C ARG A 268 -10.09 -16.14 -5.32
N VAL A 269 -9.06 -15.38 -4.91
CA VAL A 269 -7.68 -15.67 -5.32
C VAL A 269 -7.06 -16.66 -4.34
N PRO A 270 -6.68 -17.87 -4.78
CA PRO A 270 -6.10 -18.88 -3.90
C PRO A 270 -4.78 -18.41 -3.28
N LEU A 271 -4.48 -18.93 -2.10
CA LEU A 271 -3.24 -18.65 -1.36
C LEU A 271 -3.05 -17.17 -0.97
N THR A 272 -4.15 -16.44 -0.80
CA THR A 272 -4.15 -15.06 -0.30
C THR A 272 -4.13 -15.03 1.23
N SER A 273 -3.19 -14.29 1.82
CA SER A 273 -3.15 -13.97 3.25
C SER A 273 -3.98 -12.71 3.52
N ARG A 274 -3.44 -11.52 3.24
CA ARG A 274 -4.16 -10.25 3.39
C ARG A 274 -4.09 -9.38 2.16
N VAL A 275 -4.97 -8.37 2.13
CA VAL A 275 -4.96 -7.30 1.14
C VAL A 275 -4.63 -6.00 1.85
N MET A 276 -3.79 -5.19 1.22
CA MET A 276 -3.30 -3.93 1.74
C MET A 276 -3.62 -2.80 0.76
N ILE A 277 -3.58 -1.56 1.22
CA ILE A 277 -3.66 -0.37 0.39
C ILE A 277 -2.42 0.51 0.60
N ASP A 278 -1.79 0.95 -0.49
CA ASP A 278 -0.66 1.87 -0.44
C ASP A 278 -1.13 3.31 -0.20
N LEU A 279 -0.64 3.90 0.89
CA LEU A 279 -0.97 5.27 1.30
C LEU A 279 0.14 6.27 0.92
N THR A 280 1.21 5.79 0.28
CA THR A 280 2.42 6.57 0.02
C THR A 280 2.26 7.50 -1.19
N ALA A 281 2.59 8.77 -0.98
CA ALA A 281 2.73 9.75 -2.07
C ALA A 281 4.04 9.56 -2.84
N LYS A 282 4.13 10.18 -4.01
CA LYS A 282 5.36 10.31 -4.79
C LYS A 282 5.84 11.76 -4.75
N PRO A 283 7.02 12.06 -4.18
CA PRO A 283 7.90 11.19 -3.35
C PRO A 283 7.34 10.92 -1.94
N PRO A 284 7.87 9.95 -1.16
CA PRO A 284 9.07 9.12 -1.41
C PRO A 284 8.81 7.81 -2.14
N GLY A 285 7.54 7.41 -2.28
CA GLY A 285 7.17 6.25 -3.08
C GLY A 285 7.28 6.55 -4.57
N THR A 286 7.02 5.53 -5.39
CA THR A 286 6.77 5.69 -6.82
C THR A 286 5.41 5.09 -7.19
N THR A 287 5.07 5.09 -8.48
CA THR A 287 3.82 4.49 -8.94
C THR A 287 3.82 2.97 -8.76
N GLU A 288 4.92 2.31 -9.15
CA GLU A 288 5.09 0.85 -9.11
C GLU A 288 5.92 0.45 -7.89
N TRP A 289 5.97 -0.83 -7.54
CA TRP A 289 6.53 -1.29 -6.25
C TRP A 289 7.87 -2.04 -6.36
N GLU A 290 8.33 -2.38 -7.56
CA GLU A 290 9.57 -3.12 -7.93
C GLU A 290 10.50 -3.56 -6.78
#